data_AF-C6M066-F1
#
_entry.id   AF-C6M066-F1
#
_cell.length_a   1.000
_cell.length_b   1.000
_cell.length_c   1.000
_cell.angle_alpha   90.00
_cell.angle_beta   90.00
_cell.angle_gamma   90.00
#
_symmetry.space_group_name_H-M   'P 1'
#
loop_
_entity.id
_entity.type
_entity.pdbx_description
1 polymer ?
#
loop_
_entity_poly.entity_id
_entity_poly.type
_entity_poly.pdbx_seq_one_letter_code
_entity_poly.pdbx_strand_id
1 'polypeptide(L)'
;MKVSTHETAYWVFYMGTEPLNIPQEHCGKWMYFWNDPAFIAKICELAVSTEVVAAAKHSNDSKGVACFYIDGSDRESHKRVLRFFLDNNLIKKTAQGRLHNIAFKYDHQTSAGEYGKDFKGKIQLSDFVDLHTGMFLDEAK
;
A
#
# COMPACT_ATOMS: atom_id res chain seq x y z
N MET A 1 -8.26 0.23 -16.65
CA MET A 1 -7.21 -0.65 -17.23
C MET A 1 -7.63 -2.12 -17.15
N LYS A 2 -7.21 -2.99 -18.07
CA LYS A 2 -7.39 -4.45 -17.93
C LYS A 2 -6.46 -4.97 -16.84
N VAL A 3 -6.99 -5.75 -15.90
CA VAL A 3 -6.19 -6.38 -14.84
C VAL A 3 -5.90 -7.83 -15.22
N SER A 4 -4.66 -8.25 -15.03
CA SER A 4 -4.26 -9.67 -15.07
C SER A 4 -4.10 -10.19 -13.65
N THR A 5 -4.69 -11.36 -13.38
CA THR A 5 -4.65 -12.00 -12.07
C THR A 5 -3.90 -13.32 -12.17
N HIS A 6 -2.94 -13.53 -11.27
CA HIS A 6 -2.19 -14.77 -11.17
C HIS A 6 -2.16 -15.24 -9.72
N GLU A 7 -2.42 -16.52 -9.48
CA GLU A 7 -2.52 -17.08 -8.15
C GLU A 7 -1.48 -18.19 -7.93
N THR A 8 -0.94 -18.20 -6.71
CA THR A 8 -0.09 -19.26 -6.18
C THR A 8 -0.69 -19.76 -4.87
N ALA A 9 -0.14 -20.83 -4.31
CA ALA A 9 -0.55 -21.33 -3.00
C ALA A 9 -0.46 -20.30 -1.85
N TYR A 10 0.31 -19.21 -2.02
CA TYR A 10 0.55 -18.23 -0.94
C TYR A 10 0.14 -16.80 -1.29
N TRP A 11 -0.04 -16.48 -2.57
CA TRP A 11 -0.23 -15.11 -3.04
C TRP A 11 -1.16 -15.07 -4.25
N VAL A 12 -2.03 -14.05 -4.27
CA VAL A 12 -2.78 -13.61 -5.45
C VAL A 12 -2.18 -12.28 -5.90
N PHE A 13 -1.80 -12.20 -7.17
CA PHE A 13 -1.17 -11.06 -7.81
C PHE A 13 -2.14 -10.39 -8.79
N TYR A 14 -2.12 -9.07 -8.80
CA TYR A 14 -2.92 -8.20 -9.68
C TYR A 14 -1.94 -7.28 -10.41
N MET A 15 -1.90 -7.36 -11.73
CA MET A 15 -0.97 -6.60 -12.56
C MET A 15 -1.70 -5.88 -13.68
N GLY A 16 -1.38 -4.60 -13.87
CA GLY A 16 -1.82 -3.82 -15.01
C GLY A 16 -1.22 -4.31 -16.31
N THR A 17 -1.64 -3.71 -17.43
CA THR A 17 -1.11 -4.05 -18.76
C THR A 17 0.30 -3.51 -19.00
N GLU A 18 0.66 -2.42 -18.32
CA GLU A 18 1.98 -1.81 -18.43
C GLU A 18 2.95 -2.47 -17.43
N PRO A 19 4.21 -2.75 -17.86
CA PRO A 19 5.20 -3.32 -16.97
C PRO A 19 5.53 -2.36 -15.82
N LEU A 20 5.76 -2.93 -14.65
CA LEU A 20 6.24 -2.19 -13.47
C LEU A 20 7.69 -1.74 -13.72
N ASN A 21 7.87 -0.56 -14.31
CA ASN A 21 9.20 0.00 -14.60
C ASN A 21 9.69 0.87 -13.43
N ILE A 22 10.00 0.23 -12.30
CA ILE A 22 10.50 0.89 -11.09
C ILE A 22 11.92 0.40 -10.81
N PRO A 23 12.91 1.29 -10.63
CA PRO A 23 14.25 0.89 -10.19
C PRO A 23 14.18 0.06 -8.91
N GLN A 24 14.93 -1.04 -8.85
CA GLN A 24 14.84 -2.00 -7.75
C GLN A 24 15.08 -1.36 -6.37
N GLU A 25 15.99 -0.40 -6.31
CA GLU A 25 16.35 0.38 -5.13
C GLU A 25 15.22 1.29 -4.64
N HIS A 26 14.35 1.74 -5.55
CA HIS A 26 13.21 2.61 -5.25
C HIS A 26 11.92 1.83 -5.02
N CYS A 27 11.85 0.60 -5.51
CA CYS A 27 10.68 -0.24 -5.36
C CYS A 27 10.36 -0.46 -3.86
N GLY A 28 9.10 -0.22 -3.51
CA GLY A 28 8.58 -0.52 -2.19
C GLY A 28 7.07 -0.59 -2.20
N LYS A 29 6.50 -0.74 -1.00
CA LYS A 29 5.08 -1.00 -0.82
C LYS A 29 4.48 -0.31 0.38
N TRP A 30 3.25 0.15 0.20
CA TRP A 30 2.30 0.35 1.28
C TRP A 30 1.58 -0.97 1.56
N MET A 31 1.24 -1.21 2.83
CA MET A 31 0.64 -2.47 3.26
C MET A 31 -0.68 -2.25 3.98
N TYR A 32 -1.61 -3.18 3.77
CA TYR A 32 -2.88 -3.24 4.47
C TYR A 32 -3.09 -4.66 5.02
N PHE A 33 -3.45 -4.76 6.30
CA PHE A 33 -3.76 -6.05 6.95
C PHE A 33 -5.26 -6.28 6.97
N TRP A 34 -5.68 -7.41 6.43
CA TRP A 34 -7.08 -7.72 6.14
C TRP A 34 -7.49 -9.07 6.73
N ASN A 35 -8.80 -9.26 6.87
CA ASN A 35 -9.44 -10.48 7.39
C ASN A 35 -10.71 -10.85 6.60
N ASP A 36 -10.93 -10.21 5.45
CA ASP A 36 -12.03 -10.49 4.52
C ASP A 36 -11.40 -10.71 3.13
N PRO A 37 -11.31 -11.98 2.67
CA PRO A 37 -10.74 -12.33 1.37
C PRO A 37 -11.47 -11.68 0.19
N ALA A 38 -12.81 -11.59 0.25
CA ALA A 38 -13.60 -11.03 -0.86
C ALA A 38 -13.39 -9.52 -0.95
N PHE A 39 -13.35 -8.84 0.20
CA PHE A 39 -13.03 -7.42 0.26
C PHE A 39 -11.64 -7.13 -0.29
N ILE A 40 -10.61 -7.87 0.15
CA ILE A 40 -9.25 -7.57 -0.29
C ILE A 40 -9.04 -7.83 -1.78
N ALA A 41 -9.63 -8.89 -2.33
CA ALA A 41 -9.55 -9.17 -3.76
C ALA A 41 -10.10 -7.99 -4.58
N LYS A 42 -11.29 -7.48 -4.18
CA LYS A 42 -11.89 -6.29 -4.79
C LYS A 42 -11.01 -5.04 -4.65
N ILE A 43 -10.39 -4.83 -3.48
CA ILE A 43 -9.52 -3.67 -3.25
C ILE A 43 -8.26 -3.73 -4.12
N CYS A 44 -7.60 -4.89 -4.23
CA CYS A 44 -6.42 -5.04 -5.08
C CYS A 44 -6.76 -4.87 -6.57
N GLU A 45 -7.86 -5.47 -7.03
CA GLU A 45 -8.33 -5.29 -8.41
C GLU A 45 -8.71 -3.82 -8.69
N LEU A 46 -9.40 -3.16 -7.76
CA LEU A 46 -9.76 -1.75 -7.89
C LEU A 46 -8.52 -0.88 -8.02
N ALA A 47 -7.54 -1.04 -7.12
CA ALA A 47 -6.31 -0.24 -7.12
C ALA A 47 -5.54 -0.33 -8.45
N VAL A 48 -5.50 -1.52 -9.07
CA VAL A 48 -4.83 -1.72 -10.36
C VAL A 48 -5.68 -1.25 -11.53
N SER A 49 -6.98 -1.59 -11.54
CA SER A 49 -7.89 -1.22 -12.64
C SER A 49 -8.09 0.28 -12.78
N THR A 50 -7.99 1.04 -11.68
CA THR A 50 -8.03 2.52 -11.64
C THR A 50 -6.66 3.16 -11.57
N GLU A 51 -5.58 2.41 -11.85
CA GLU A 51 -4.22 2.94 -12.01
C GLU A 51 -3.66 3.66 -10.77
N VAL A 52 -4.15 3.32 -9.58
CA VAL A 52 -3.55 3.79 -8.31
C VAL A 52 -2.14 3.21 -8.18
N VAL A 53 -2.01 1.91 -8.51
CA VAL A 53 -0.74 1.20 -8.62
C VAL A 53 -0.74 0.32 -9.87
N ALA A 54 0.44 0.07 -10.45
CA ALA A 54 0.56 -0.88 -11.56
C ALA A 54 0.54 -2.34 -11.09
N ALA A 55 0.90 -2.62 -9.83
CA ALA A 55 0.87 -3.95 -9.26
C ALA A 55 0.45 -3.95 -7.78
N ALA A 56 -0.38 -4.92 -7.43
CA ALA A 56 -0.75 -5.24 -6.05
C ALA A 56 -0.73 -6.76 -5.85
N LYS A 57 -0.60 -7.19 -4.59
CA LYS A 57 -0.80 -8.60 -4.22
C LYS A 57 -1.38 -8.72 -2.83
N HIS A 58 -2.08 -9.82 -2.56
CA HIS A 58 -2.44 -10.19 -1.19
C HIS A 58 -2.12 -11.66 -0.91
N SER A 59 -1.96 -12.00 0.37
CA SER A 59 -1.81 -13.39 0.80
C SER A 59 -2.99 -14.24 0.34
N ASN A 60 -2.76 -15.48 -0.07
CA ASN A 60 -3.83 -16.42 -0.42
C ASN A 60 -4.26 -17.21 0.82
N ASP A 61 -5.04 -16.56 1.70
CA ASP A 61 -5.47 -17.11 2.99
C ASP A 61 -6.82 -16.46 3.41
N SER A 62 -7.35 -16.85 4.55
CA SER A 62 -8.50 -16.27 5.24
C SER A 62 -8.25 -14.88 5.83
N LYS A 63 -6.98 -14.53 6.11
CA LYS A 63 -6.53 -13.23 6.60
C LYS A 63 -5.06 -13.04 6.20
N GLY A 64 -4.59 -11.80 6.09
CA GLY A 64 -3.20 -11.59 5.72
C GLY A 64 -2.82 -10.15 5.49
N VAL A 65 -1.88 -9.96 4.59
CA VAL A 65 -1.39 -8.65 4.16
C VAL A 65 -1.61 -8.48 2.67
N ALA A 66 -1.95 -7.27 2.27
CA ALA A 66 -1.91 -6.81 0.90
C ALA A 66 -0.82 -5.76 0.75
N CYS A 67 -0.14 -5.79 -0.38
CA CYS A 67 0.98 -4.92 -0.72
C CYS A 67 0.65 -4.17 -2.01
N PHE A 68 0.82 -2.85 -2.00
CA PHE A 68 0.56 -1.95 -3.12
C PHE A 68 1.89 -1.30 -3.51
N TYR A 69 2.40 -1.66 -4.69
CA TYR A 69 3.77 -1.36 -5.09
C TYR A 69 3.87 -0.04 -5.85
N ILE A 70 4.83 0.79 -5.48
CA ILE A 70 5.13 2.08 -6.12
C ILE A 70 6.64 2.36 -6.12
N ASP A 71 7.04 3.33 -6.94
CA ASP A 71 8.34 3.98 -6.82
C ASP A 71 8.33 4.83 -5.55
N GLY A 72 9.12 4.43 -4.56
CA GLY A 72 9.20 5.12 -3.28
C GLY A 72 9.99 6.44 -3.29
N SER A 73 10.53 6.83 -4.44
CA SER A 73 11.09 8.17 -4.66
C SER A 73 10.06 9.16 -5.24
N ASP A 74 8.95 8.64 -5.81
CA ASP A 74 7.88 9.44 -6.37
C ASP A 74 6.84 9.82 -5.30
N ARG A 75 6.94 11.05 -4.82
CA ARG A 75 6.03 11.62 -3.81
C ARG A 75 4.56 11.60 -4.25
N GLU A 76 4.26 11.79 -5.53
CA GLU A 76 2.87 11.79 -6.02
C GLU A 76 2.31 10.37 -6.07
N SER A 77 3.15 9.36 -6.36
CA SER A 77 2.75 7.95 -6.20
C SER A 77 2.39 7.60 -4.77
N HIS A 78 3.13 8.09 -3.77
CA HIS A 78 2.73 7.92 -2.37
C HIS A 78 1.35 8.55 -2.11
N LYS A 79 1.14 9.81 -2.53
CA LYS A 79 -0.14 10.49 -2.30
C LYS A 79 -1.32 9.77 -2.95
N ARG A 80 -1.18 9.28 -4.19
CA ARG A 80 -2.26 8.52 -4.86
C ARG A 80 -2.66 7.28 -4.05
N VAL A 81 -1.69 6.49 -3.60
CA VAL A 81 -1.96 5.30 -2.79
C VAL A 81 -2.57 5.66 -1.44
N LEU A 82 -2.06 6.69 -0.77
CA LEU A 82 -2.56 7.12 0.54
C LEU A 82 -3.97 7.71 0.46
N ARG A 83 -4.28 8.48 -0.59
CA ARG A 83 -5.64 8.95 -0.89
C ARG A 83 -6.58 7.75 -1.09
N PHE A 84 -6.18 6.79 -1.93
CA PHE A 84 -6.95 5.57 -2.13
C PHE A 84 -7.18 4.81 -0.81
N PHE A 85 -6.18 4.73 0.07
CA PHE A 85 -6.32 4.09 1.38
C PHE A 85 -7.32 4.83 2.28
N LEU A 86 -7.29 6.16 2.31
CA LEU A 86 -8.23 6.97 3.08
C LEU A 86 -9.66 6.82 2.55
N ASP A 87 -9.85 6.95 1.24
CA ASP A 87 -11.16 6.88 0.58
C ASP A 87 -11.83 5.51 0.76
N ASN A 88 -11.02 4.45 0.87
CA ASN A 88 -11.49 3.07 1.06
C ASN A 88 -11.40 2.58 2.53
N ASN A 89 -11.14 3.46 3.49
CA ASN A 89 -11.02 3.13 4.93
C ASN A 89 -9.98 2.03 5.25
N LEU A 90 -8.87 2.00 4.52
CA LEU A 90 -7.80 1.00 4.67
C LEU A 90 -6.78 1.37 5.77
N ILE A 91 -6.92 2.53 6.41
CA ILE A 91 -6.09 2.93 7.56
C ILE A 91 -6.92 2.83 8.83
N LYS A 92 -6.50 1.95 9.73
CA LYS A 92 -7.15 1.79 11.04
C LYS A 92 -7.07 3.10 11.83
N LYS A 93 -8.10 3.35 12.63
CA LYS A 93 -8.14 4.43 13.61
C LYS A 93 -7.96 3.87 15.03
N THR A 94 -7.34 4.65 15.90
CA THR A 94 -7.33 4.37 17.35
C THR A 94 -8.72 4.61 17.94
N ALA A 95 -8.91 4.24 19.20
CA ALA A 95 -10.15 4.52 19.92
C ALA A 95 -10.53 6.01 19.96
N GLN A 96 -9.53 6.91 19.87
CA GLN A 96 -9.73 8.37 19.83
C GLN A 96 -9.94 8.91 18.41
N GLY A 97 -10.10 8.04 17.41
CA GLY A 97 -10.33 8.44 16.01
C GLY A 97 -9.09 8.83 15.21
N ARG A 98 -7.90 8.87 15.84
CA ARG A 98 -6.62 9.16 15.18
C ARG A 98 -6.20 8.02 14.26
N LEU A 99 -5.72 8.32 13.06
CA LEU A 99 -5.17 7.34 12.11
C LEU A 99 -3.88 6.70 12.64
N HIS A 100 -3.74 5.39 12.47
CA HIS A 100 -2.47 4.70 12.72
C HIS A 100 -1.40 5.18 11.73
N ASN A 101 -0.21 5.51 12.24
CA ASN A 101 0.91 5.96 11.42
C ASN A 101 1.59 4.79 10.70
N ILE A 102 0.98 4.33 9.61
CA ILE A 102 1.53 3.25 8.79
C ILE A 102 2.82 3.72 8.09
N ALA A 103 3.70 2.77 7.78
CA ALA A 103 4.98 3.05 7.15
C ALA A 103 5.08 2.38 5.78
N PHE A 104 5.74 3.07 4.85
CA PHE A 104 6.15 2.51 3.58
C PHE A 104 7.38 1.65 3.78
N LYS A 105 7.46 0.52 3.06
CA LYS A 105 8.61 -0.39 3.13
C LYS A 105 9.26 -0.55 1.78
N TYR A 106 10.54 -0.20 1.68
CA TYR A 106 11.32 -0.55 0.50
C TYR A 106 11.59 -2.07 0.45
N ASP A 107 11.66 -2.60 -0.77
CA ASP A 107 11.93 -4.02 -0.99
C ASP A 107 13.38 -4.40 -0.64
N HIS A 108 14.33 -3.47 -0.75
CA HIS A 108 15.70 -3.72 -0.31
C HIS A 108 15.80 -3.88 1.22
N GLN A 109 15.05 -3.10 2.01
CA GLN A 109 14.98 -3.26 3.48
C GLN A 109 14.37 -4.62 3.86
N THR A 110 13.34 -5.03 3.11
CA THR A 110 12.73 -6.35 3.25
C THR A 110 13.74 -7.47 3.02
N SER A 111 14.55 -7.35 1.97
CA SER A 111 15.53 -8.36 1.58
C SER A 111 16.74 -8.41 2.52
N ALA A 112 17.07 -7.29 3.16
CA ALA A 112 18.11 -7.19 4.19
C ALA A 112 17.68 -7.71 5.57
N GLY A 113 16.42 -8.16 5.73
CA GLY A 113 15.90 -8.66 7.01
C GLY A 113 15.48 -7.58 8.01
N GLU A 114 15.36 -6.32 7.58
CA GLU A 114 14.93 -5.19 8.43
C GLU A 114 13.41 -5.25 8.68
N TYR A 115 12.98 -6.20 9.50
CA TYR A 115 11.58 -6.39 9.94
C TYR A 115 11.42 -6.28 11.45
N GLY A 116 10.19 -6.03 11.90
CA GLY A 116 9.87 -6.00 13.32
C GLY A 116 10.54 -4.82 14.04
N LYS A 117 11.36 -5.10 15.05
CA LYS A 117 11.98 -4.08 15.92
C LYS A 117 13.06 -3.25 15.22
N ASP A 118 13.68 -3.80 14.18
CA ASP A 118 14.79 -3.16 13.48
C ASP A 118 14.32 -2.32 12.28
N PHE A 119 13.03 -2.34 11.99
CA PHE A 119 12.45 -1.55 10.91
C PHE A 119 12.41 -0.05 11.27
N LYS A 120 13.16 0.75 10.51
CA LYS A 120 13.07 2.22 10.55
C LYS A 120 12.29 2.72 9.34
N GLY A 121 11.04 3.07 9.56
CA GLY A 121 10.17 3.67 8.54
C GLY A 121 10.66 5.06 8.17
N LYS A 122 11.43 5.17 7.09
CA LYS A 122 11.91 6.45 6.54
C LYS A 122 10.78 7.31 5.98
N ILE A 123 9.69 6.66 5.56
CA ILE A 123 8.49 7.29 5.01
C ILE A 123 7.28 6.72 5.77
N GLN A 124 6.47 7.60 6.33
CA GLN A 124 5.30 7.31 7.14
C GLN A 124 4.09 8.13 6.68
N LEU A 125 2.89 7.70 7.04
CA LEU A 125 1.64 8.42 6.73
C LEU A 125 1.69 9.88 7.21
N SER A 126 2.28 10.13 8.38
CA SER A 126 2.45 11.46 8.96
C SER A 126 3.27 12.43 8.12
N ASP A 127 4.04 11.95 7.14
CA ASP A 127 4.83 12.79 6.24
C ASP A 127 3.96 13.40 5.10
N PHE A 128 2.71 12.96 5.00
CA PHE A 128 1.75 13.35 3.96
C PHE A 128 0.43 13.83 4.53
N VAL A 129 -0.02 13.27 5.65
CA VAL A 129 -1.39 13.43 6.15
C VAL A 129 -1.37 13.78 7.64
N ASP A 130 -2.19 14.74 8.05
CA ASP A 130 -2.49 14.97 9.46
C ASP A 130 -3.26 13.77 10.02
N LEU A 131 -2.69 13.09 11.01
CA LEU A 131 -3.25 11.84 11.53
C LEU A 131 -4.58 12.03 12.30
N HIS A 132 -4.93 13.24 12.70
CA HIS A 132 -6.19 13.53 13.39
C HIS A 132 -7.31 13.88 12.41
N THR A 133 -7.01 14.64 11.36
CA THR A 133 -8.02 15.08 10.39
C THR A 133 -8.15 14.14 9.19
N GLY A 134 -7.08 13.42 8.85
CA GLY A 134 -6.97 12.67 7.60
C GLY A 134 -6.77 13.54 6.37
N MET A 135 -6.55 14.84 6.54
CA MET A 135 -6.27 15.76 5.43
C MET A 135 -4.79 15.73 5.04
N PHE A 136 -4.51 15.88 3.76
CA PHE A 136 -3.14 16.03 3.28
C PHE A 136 -2.54 17.36 3.77
N LEU A 137 -1.27 17.32 4.15
CA LEU A 137 -0.56 18.46 4.76
C LEU A 137 -0.39 19.64 3.80
N ASP A 138 -0.40 19.41 2.50
CA ASP A 138 -0.33 20.46 1.47
C ASP A 138 -1.71 21.00 1.04
N GLU A 139 -2.80 20.38 1.49
CA GLU A 139 -4.19 20.81 1.29
C GLU A 139 -4.74 21.60 2.49
N ALA A 140 -4.05 21.55 3.64
CA ALA A 140 -4.35 22.36 4.81
C ALA A 140 -3.87 23.81 4.60
N LYS A 141 -4.68 24.61 3.89
CA LYS A 141 -4.57 26.08 3.82
C LYS A 141 -5.72 26.73 4.54
#